data_AF-A0A422QA21-F1
#
_entry.id   AF-A0A422QA21-F1
#
_cell.length_a   1.000
_cell.length_b   1.000
_cell.length_c   1.000
_cell.angle_alpha   90.00
_cell.angle_beta   90.00
_cell.angle_gamma   90.00
#
_symmetry.space_group_name_H-M   'P 1'
#
loop_
_entity.id
_entity.type
_entity.pdbx_description
1 polymer ?
#
loop_
_entity_poly.entity_id
_entity_poly.type
_entity_poly.pdbx_seq_one_letter_code
_entity_poly.pdbx_strand_id
1 'polypeptide(L)'
;MLNRKKHTVDEEEAGMTVRQRLRQKRELEEKRKFGLAPLAVDEVSGNEISPNVPQLISQAPWYYGASGPTLDHQRLKSAETMDRLQDKHDKVVVLGKAKAYTAGACGNCGSSTHKTSECYKPRKRVGARFSGKVSAVDMQVERTEKTYAQKRERYAMGAGVDLLQQAAQEEDKGAEEARAGGRHEANGEAVKKHPRLQDVFATQTAVTGGGAEIKELPKHLHNLDDDGALFDPKTGSMRGNPNAADPTRTFQGDLQRYRTGDYYTYLDMQLRFLNGESKSIVDFELDEQLQRQKRQGQQRKEEGNRNDNGASTEEETARERLVRSLYGDSALASAESSLRMKKAIASVAAAAAAAAPSPASSSSTPMAVPFPRTLSATRNGHACVYGSYFDRDGFRWGYKCCKRLGKDAAACQSTPREIATAAKAEEQSLGGAS
;
A
#
# COMPACT_ATOMS: atom_id res chain seq x y z
N MET A 1 -1.85 -40.86 2.71
CA MET A 1 -2.73 -41.54 1.72
C MET A 1 -2.38 -41.24 0.25
N LEU A 2 -1.52 -40.26 -0.07
CA LEU A 2 -1.14 -39.90 -1.45
C LEU A 2 -0.13 -40.87 -2.11
N ASN A 3 0.81 -41.43 -1.34
CA ASN A 3 1.85 -42.32 -1.89
C ASN A 3 1.31 -43.65 -2.43
N ARG A 4 0.15 -44.10 -1.92
CA ARG A 4 -0.47 -45.37 -2.34
C ARG A 4 -1.18 -45.27 -3.70
N LYS A 5 -1.58 -44.05 -4.12
CA LYS A 5 -2.17 -43.78 -5.44
C LYS A 5 -1.13 -43.58 -6.55
N LYS A 6 0.08 -43.12 -6.20
CA LYS A 6 1.17 -42.97 -7.16
C LYS A 6 1.63 -44.33 -7.68
N HIS A 7 1.83 -45.29 -6.77
CA HIS A 7 2.17 -46.67 -7.09
C HIS A 7 1.15 -47.38 -8.00
N THR A 8 -0.15 -47.13 -7.85
CA THR A 8 -1.17 -47.79 -8.68
C THR A 8 -1.23 -47.25 -10.11
N VAL A 9 -0.93 -45.97 -10.33
CA VAL A 9 -0.91 -45.38 -11.68
C VAL A 9 0.32 -45.85 -12.46
N ASP A 10 1.48 -45.93 -11.79
CA ASP A 10 2.72 -46.43 -12.40
C ASP A 10 2.61 -47.93 -12.79
N GLU A 11 1.84 -48.72 -12.03
CA GLU A 11 1.56 -50.14 -12.33
C GLU A 11 0.57 -50.33 -13.51
N GLU A 12 -0.46 -49.48 -13.63
CA GLU A 12 -1.38 -49.49 -14.77
C GLU A 12 -0.66 -49.05 -16.06
N GLU A 13 0.21 -48.05 -16.00
CA GLU A 13 1.03 -47.65 -17.13
C GLU A 13 2.02 -48.77 -17.54
N ALA A 14 2.59 -49.50 -16.58
CA ALA A 14 3.57 -50.58 -16.84
C ALA A 14 3.05 -51.69 -17.77
N GLY A 15 1.75 -52.01 -17.75
CA GLY A 15 1.12 -53.02 -18.59
C GLY A 15 0.74 -52.57 -20.02
N MET A 16 0.83 -51.28 -20.33
CA MET A 16 0.38 -50.72 -21.60
C MET A 16 1.48 -50.67 -22.66
N THR A 17 1.11 -50.90 -23.93
CA THR A 17 2.03 -50.75 -25.05
C THR A 17 2.50 -49.30 -25.22
N VAL A 18 3.70 -49.10 -25.79
CA VAL A 18 4.27 -47.76 -26.04
C VAL A 18 3.30 -46.85 -26.83
N ARG A 19 2.57 -47.42 -27.81
CA ARG A 19 1.56 -46.68 -28.59
C ARG A 19 0.36 -46.27 -27.75
N GLN A 20 -0.11 -47.13 -26.85
CA GLN A 20 -1.21 -46.80 -25.93
C GLN A 20 -0.79 -45.71 -24.95
N ARG A 21 0.42 -45.77 -24.39
CA ARG A 21 0.95 -44.71 -23.51
C ARG A 21 1.07 -43.37 -24.23
N LEU A 22 1.59 -43.36 -25.47
CA LEU A 22 1.70 -42.13 -26.25
C LEU A 22 0.32 -41.52 -26.56
N ARG A 23 -0.65 -42.37 -26.91
CA ARG A 23 -2.04 -41.95 -27.13
C ARG A 23 -2.67 -41.35 -25.87
N GLN A 24 -2.51 -42.02 -24.72
CA GLN A 24 -3.01 -41.51 -23.45
C GLN A 24 -2.37 -40.18 -23.05
N LYS A 25 -1.03 -40.04 -23.21
CA LYS A 25 -0.34 -38.76 -22.96
C LYS A 25 -0.90 -37.64 -23.83
N ARG A 26 -1.13 -37.89 -25.12
CA ARG A 26 -1.74 -36.91 -26.03
C ARG A 26 -3.18 -36.56 -25.64
N GLU A 27 -4.00 -37.55 -25.31
CA GLU A 27 -5.38 -37.34 -24.85
C GLU A 27 -5.43 -36.56 -23.52
N LEU A 28 -4.49 -36.81 -22.59
CA LEU A 28 -4.35 -36.04 -21.36
C LEU A 28 -3.95 -34.59 -21.63
N GLU A 29 -3.05 -34.34 -22.58
CA GLU A 29 -2.68 -32.99 -22.99
C GLU A 29 -3.83 -32.24 -23.67
N GLU A 30 -4.59 -32.91 -24.53
CA GLU A 30 -5.79 -32.31 -25.14
C GLU A 30 -6.82 -31.97 -24.05
N LYS A 31 -7.09 -32.89 -23.12
CA LYS A 31 -7.96 -32.61 -21.96
C LYS A 31 -7.44 -31.45 -21.10
N ARG A 32 -6.13 -31.34 -20.91
CA ARG A 32 -5.51 -30.21 -20.20
C ARG A 32 -5.71 -28.89 -20.93
N LYS A 33 -5.52 -28.86 -22.26
CA LYS A 33 -5.78 -27.67 -23.09
C LYS A 33 -7.23 -27.23 -23.01
N PHE A 34 -8.17 -28.17 -22.90
CA PHE A 34 -9.59 -27.89 -22.69
C PHE A 34 -9.97 -27.62 -21.22
N GLY A 35 -9.02 -27.66 -20.28
CA GLY A 35 -9.30 -27.46 -18.84
C GLY A 35 -10.08 -28.60 -18.17
N LEU A 36 -10.20 -29.76 -18.83
CA LEU A 36 -10.91 -30.95 -18.32
C LEU A 36 -10.04 -31.81 -17.39
N ALA A 37 -8.71 -31.68 -17.48
CA ALA A 37 -7.75 -32.43 -16.68
C ALA A 37 -6.82 -31.46 -15.91
N PRO A 38 -6.32 -31.86 -14.73
CA PRO A 38 -5.40 -31.05 -13.94
C PRO A 38 -4.10 -30.79 -14.70
N LEU A 39 -3.51 -29.62 -14.47
CA LEU A 39 -2.27 -29.19 -15.11
C LEU A 39 -1.11 -30.14 -14.77
N ALA A 40 -0.11 -30.17 -15.64
CA ALA A 40 1.14 -30.85 -15.32
C ALA A 40 1.83 -30.07 -14.20
N VAL A 41 2.37 -30.76 -13.20
CA VAL A 41 3.14 -30.13 -12.12
C VAL A 41 4.62 -30.33 -12.42
N ASP A 42 5.41 -29.26 -12.28
CA ASP A 42 6.86 -29.28 -12.41
C ASP A 42 7.48 -30.16 -11.32
N GLU A 43 8.38 -31.06 -11.72
CA GLU A 43 9.06 -31.98 -10.79
C GLU A 43 10.00 -31.26 -9.81
N VAL A 44 10.60 -30.14 -10.23
CA VAL A 44 11.60 -29.41 -9.43
C VAL A 44 10.95 -28.27 -8.67
N SER A 45 10.16 -27.43 -9.36
CA SER A 45 9.60 -26.22 -8.76
C SER A 45 8.24 -26.44 -8.10
N GLY A 46 7.57 -27.57 -8.37
CA GLY A 46 6.24 -27.86 -7.84
C GLY A 46 5.13 -26.96 -8.40
N ASN A 47 5.44 -26.09 -9.35
CA ASN A 47 4.48 -25.18 -9.96
C ASN A 47 3.71 -25.86 -11.10
N GLU A 48 2.49 -25.40 -11.34
CA GLU A 48 1.68 -25.88 -12.45
C GLU A 48 2.20 -25.31 -13.79
N ILE A 49 2.39 -26.20 -14.76
CA ILE A 49 2.81 -25.88 -16.12
C ILE A 49 1.57 -25.70 -16.98
N SER A 50 1.47 -24.52 -17.60
CA SER A 50 0.37 -24.20 -18.51
C SER A 50 0.32 -25.18 -19.70
N PRO A 51 -0.85 -25.75 -20.05
CA PRO A 51 -1.00 -26.69 -21.16
C PRO A 51 -0.74 -26.07 -22.54
N ASN A 52 -0.72 -24.74 -22.62
CA ASN A 52 -0.45 -23.99 -23.85
C ASN A 52 1.05 -23.81 -24.10
N VAL A 53 1.91 -24.18 -23.14
CA VAL A 53 3.35 -24.25 -23.36
C VAL A 53 3.65 -25.47 -24.25
N PRO A 54 4.26 -25.30 -25.43
CA PRO A 54 4.53 -26.42 -26.32
C PRO A 54 5.52 -27.41 -25.68
N GLN A 55 5.38 -28.70 -26.04
CA GLN A 55 6.18 -29.79 -25.46
C GLN A 55 7.70 -29.57 -25.55
N LEU A 56 8.18 -28.97 -26.65
CA LEU A 56 9.60 -28.66 -26.85
C LEU A 56 10.17 -27.74 -25.76
N ILE A 57 9.32 -26.89 -25.18
CA ILE A 57 9.66 -25.91 -24.14
C ILE A 57 9.46 -26.54 -22.76
N SER A 58 8.46 -27.39 -22.55
CA SER A 58 8.21 -28.00 -21.23
C SER A 58 9.07 -29.23 -20.94
N GLN A 59 9.55 -29.95 -21.96
CA GLN A 59 10.42 -31.11 -21.78
C GLN A 59 11.87 -30.65 -21.61
N ALA A 60 12.44 -30.95 -20.45
CA ALA A 60 13.85 -30.70 -20.21
C ALA A 60 14.72 -31.55 -21.15
N PRO A 61 15.76 -30.96 -21.77
CA PRO A 61 16.74 -31.72 -22.52
C PRO A 61 17.46 -32.76 -21.64
N TRP A 62 17.92 -33.86 -22.25
CA TRP A 62 18.55 -34.98 -21.54
C TRP A 62 19.72 -34.58 -20.63
N TYR A 63 20.50 -33.56 -21.00
CA TYR A 63 21.67 -33.09 -20.23
C TYR A 63 21.29 -32.29 -18.98
N TYR A 64 20.03 -31.90 -18.84
CA TYR A 64 19.54 -31.21 -17.64
C TYR A 64 19.27 -32.21 -16.49
N GLY A 65 19.08 -33.50 -16.80
CA GLY A 65 18.96 -34.57 -15.80
C GLY A 65 17.59 -34.69 -15.13
N ALA A 66 16.58 -33.95 -15.60
CA ALA A 66 15.19 -34.13 -15.18
C ALA A 66 14.49 -35.14 -16.11
N SER A 67 13.73 -36.07 -15.53
CA SER A 67 13.03 -37.12 -16.29
C SER A 67 11.64 -36.69 -16.76
N GLY A 68 11.06 -35.63 -16.18
CA GLY A 68 9.73 -35.15 -16.53
C GLY A 68 9.67 -33.68 -16.95
N PRO A 69 8.44 -33.15 -17.08
CA PRO A 69 8.21 -31.79 -17.56
C PRO A 69 8.65 -30.78 -16.49
N THR A 70 9.60 -29.90 -16.84
CA THR A 70 10.12 -28.88 -15.92
C THR A 70 10.37 -27.60 -16.70
N LEU A 71 10.06 -26.44 -16.11
CA LEU A 71 10.34 -25.14 -16.73
C LEU A 71 11.61 -24.49 -16.16
N ASP A 72 12.25 -25.14 -15.19
CA ASP A 72 13.42 -24.60 -14.51
C ASP A 72 14.65 -24.51 -15.43
N HIS A 73 14.75 -25.36 -16.46
CA HIS A 73 15.81 -25.24 -17.48
C HIS A 73 15.71 -23.97 -18.34
N GLN A 74 14.56 -23.27 -18.31
CA GLN A 74 14.34 -22.00 -19.01
C GLN A 74 14.56 -20.80 -18.10
N ARG A 75 14.59 -21.02 -16.80
CA ARG A 75 14.88 -19.98 -15.83
C ARG A 75 16.36 -19.64 -15.86
N LEU A 76 16.66 -18.36 -15.70
CA LEU A 76 18.02 -17.88 -15.62
C LEU A 76 18.63 -18.36 -14.29
N LYS A 77 19.57 -19.31 -14.33
CA LYS A 77 20.17 -19.92 -13.13
C LYS A 77 21.06 -18.96 -12.34
N SER A 78 21.75 -18.08 -13.06
CA SER A 78 22.53 -17.00 -12.48
C SER A 78 22.14 -15.71 -13.18
N ALA A 79 21.32 -14.90 -12.52
CA ALA A 79 21.25 -13.50 -12.88
C ALA A 79 22.67 -12.95 -12.67
N GLU A 80 23.36 -12.66 -13.77
CA GLU A 80 24.62 -11.93 -13.69
C GLU A 80 24.36 -10.70 -12.82
N THR A 81 25.24 -10.46 -11.86
CA THR A 81 25.12 -9.49 -10.77
C THR A 81 25.15 -8.04 -11.28
N MET A 82 24.28 -7.68 -12.22
CA MET A 82 24.30 -6.45 -13.01
C MET A 82 23.03 -5.60 -12.81
N ASP A 83 22.01 -6.14 -12.13
CA ASP A 83 20.75 -5.43 -11.86
C ASP A 83 20.81 -4.48 -10.65
N ARG A 84 21.84 -4.60 -9.81
CA ARG A 84 22.12 -3.55 -8.81
C ARG A 84 22.84 -2.41 -9.53
N LEU A 85 22.40 -1.17 -9.30
CA LEU A 85 23.14 0.01 -9.70
C LEU A 85 24.51 -0.06 -9.01
N GLN A 86 25.50 -0.55 -9.75
CA GLN A 86 26.87 -0.66 -9.29
C GLN A 86 27.61 0.54 -9.84
N ASP A 87 28.17 1.36 -8.95
CA ASP A 87 29.04 2.49 -9.29
C ASP A 87 30.42 2.00 -9.78
N LYS A 88 30.41 1.15 -10.80
CA LYS A 88 31.60 0.68 -11.52
C LYS A 88 32.00 1.76 -12.52
N HIS A 89 32.76 2.74 -12.03
CA HIS A 89 33.45 3.70 -12.88
C HIS A 89 34.92 3.30 -13.06
N ASP A 90 35.58 3.86 -14.07
CA ASP A 90 37.01 3.63 -14.23
C ASP A 90 37.73 4.47 -13.17
N LYS A 91 38.55 3.82 -12.36
CA LYS A 91 39.25 4.49 -11.25
C LYS A 91 40.68 4.77 -11.66
N VAL A 92 41.14 5.97 -11.37
CA VAL A 92 42.54 6.34 -11.53
C VAL A 92 43.26 6.03 -10.22
N VAL A 93 44.10 5.01 -10.23
CA VAL A 93 44.95 4.65 -9.10
C VAL A 93 46.29 5.37 -9.23
N VAL A 94 46.67 6.09 -8.17
CA VAL A 94 47.92 6.85 -8.11
C VAL A 94 49.00 5.96 -7.49
N LEU A 95 50.01 5.57 -8.28
CA LEU A 95 51.10 4.68 -7.84
C LEU A 95 52.24 5.42 -7.14
N GLY A 96 52.31 6.75 -7.28
CA GLY A 96 53.30 7.61 -6.63
C GLY A 96 54.24 8.33 -7.60
N LYS A 97 55.25 9.03 -7.07
CA LYS A 97 56.26 9.77 -7.87
C LYS A 97 57.62 9.09 -7.76
N ALA A 98 58.22 8.74 -8.90
CA ALA A 98 59.60 8.29 -8.93
C ALA A 98 60.55 9.43 -8.52
N LYS A 99 61.57 9.13 -7.71
CA LYS A 99 62.54 10.12 -7.21
C LYS A 99 63.56 10.54 -8.27
N ALA A 100 63.87 9.64 -9.21
CA ALA A 100 64.83 9.86 -10.28
C ALA A 100 64.29 9.28 -11.59
N TYR A 101 64.80 9.78 -12.70
CA TYR A 101 64.43 9.28 -14.03
C TYR A 101 64.90 7.84 -14.20
N THR A 102 63.98 6.94 -14.57
CA THR A 102 64.28 5.55 -14.91
C THR A 102 64.38 5.37 -16.42
N ALA A 103 65.31 4.53 -16.88
CA ALA A 103 65.41 4.19 -18.28
C ALA A 103 64.10 3.54 -18.77
N GLY A 104 63.57 4.02 -19.90
CA GLY A 104 62.27 3.59 -20.42
C GLY A 104 61.08 4.46 -20.00
N ALA A 105 61.25 5.36 -19.02
CA ALA A 105 60.23 6.34 -18.68
C ALA A 105 60.10 7.46 -19.73
N CYS A 106 58.96 8.15 -19.70
CA CYS A 106 58.65 9.28 -20.58
C CYS A 106 59.77 10.33 -20.52
N GLY A 107 60.35 10.64 -21.69
CA GLY A 107 61.50 11.54 -21.77
C GLY A 107 61.18 13.00 -21.42
N ASN A 108 59.91 13.39 -21.46
CA ASN A 108 59.45 14.73 -21.11
C ASN A 108 59.20 14.89 -19.60
N CYS A 109 58.32 14.07 -19.04
CA CYS A 109 57.82 14.25 -17.67
C CYS A 109 58.40 13.26 -16.64
N GLY A 110 58.96 12.13 -17.10
CA GLY A 110 59.63 11.14 -16.26
C GLY A 110 58.74 10.05 -15.67
N SER A 111 57.48 9.92 -16.09
CA SER A 111 56.59 8.83 -15.65
C SER A 111 56.86 7.51 -16.39
N SER A 112 56.61 6.40 -15.73
CA SER A 112 56.74 5.05 -16.29
C SER A 112 55.50 4.57 -17.06
N THR A 113 54.36 5.24 -16.87
CA THR A 113 53.03 4.75 -17.31
C THR A 113 52.69 5.01 -18.77
N HIS A 114 53.40 5.90 -19.46
CA HIS A 114 53.13 6.26 -20.85
C HIS A 114 54.41 6.69 -21.58
N LYS A 115 54.34 6.72 -22.92
CA LYS A 115 55.46 7.12 -23.79
C LYS A 115 55.52 8.64 -23.96
N THR A 116 56.66 9.15 -24.41
CA THR A 116 56.87 10.59 -24.65
C THR A 116 55.89 11.22 -25.65
N SER A 117 55.37 10.44 -26.60
CA SER A 117 54.36 10.87 -27.57
C SER A 117 53.00 11.19 -26.93
N GLU A 118 52.62 10.44 -25.89
CA GLU A 118 51.32 10.48 -25.22
C GLU A 118 51.40 11.26 -23.89
N CYS A 119 52.43 12.10 -23.75
CA CYS A 119 52.67 12.85 -22.52
C CYS A 119 51.60 13.91 -22.29
N TYR A 120 50.87 13.80 -21.17
CA TYR A 120 49.85 14.76 -20.76
C TYR A 120 50.42 16.11 -20.29
N LYS A 121 51.70 16.15 -19.90
CA LYS A 121 52.39 17.40 -19.56
C LYS A 121 52.87 18.11 -20.82
N PRO A 122 52.88 19.46 -20.82
CA PRO A 122 53.41 20.24 -21.95
C PRO A 122 54.84 19.83 -22.25
N ARG A 123 55.19 19.82 -23.55
CA ARG A 123 56.53 19.46 -24.01
C ARG A 123 57.55 20.46 -23.49
N LYS A 124 58.49 20.00 -22.66
CA LYS A 124 59.57 20.83 -22.13
C LYS A 124 60.73 20.89 -23.12
N ARG A 125 61.41 22.05 -23.15
CA ARG A 125 62.64 22.24 -23.92
C ARG A 125 63.77 21.32 -23.43
N VAL A 126 63.86 21.12 -22.12
CA VAL A 126 64.73 20.13 -21.48
C VAL A 126 63.85 19.16 -20.71
N GLY A 127 63.71 17.94 -21.23
CA GLY A 127 62.88 16.90 -20.63
C GLY A 127 63.52 16.23 -19.41
N ALA A 128 62.73 15.42 -18.70
CA ALA A 128 63.19 14.60 -17.58
C ALA A 128 64.35 13.67 -17.95
N ARG A 129 64.43 13.22 -19.21
CA ARG A 129 65.54 12.37 -19.71
C ARG A 129 66.91 13.04 -19.63
N PHE A 130 66.96 14.36 -19.83
CA PHE A 130 68.22 15.11 -19.81
C PHE A 130 68.43 15.86 -18.48
N SER A 131 67.35 16.26 -17.80
CA SER A 131 67.43 16.97 -16.52
C SER A 131 67.46 16.06 -15.30
N GLY A 132 67.15 14.77 -15.44
CA GLY A 132 67.04 13.79 -14.34
C GLY A 132 65.88 14.05 -13.37
N LYS A 133 65.19 15.18 -13.46
CA LYS A 133 64.12 15.61 -12.57
C LYS A 133 62.77 15.08 -13.05
N VAL A 134 62.20 14.12 -12.32
CA VAL A 134 60.86 13.60 -12.56
C VAL A 134 59.83 14.61 -12.08
N SER A 135 58.85 14.90 -12.92
CA SER A 135 57.79 15.85 -12.61
C SER A 135 56.39 15.25 -12.63
N ALA A 136 56.20 14.11 -13.30
CA ALA A 136 54.93 13.42 -13.37
C ALA A 136 54.72 12.47 -12.18
N VAL A 137 53.46 12.14 -11.94
CA VAL A 137 53.02 11.09 -11.02
C VAL A 137 52.63 9.91 -11.88
N ASP A 138 53.01 8.70 -11.47
CA ASP A 138 52.58 7.49 -12.14
C ASP A 138 51.13 7.20 -11.74
N MET A 139 50.26 7.19 -12.74
CA MET A 139 48.83 6.90 -12.62
C MET A 139 48.45 5.75 -13.55
N GLN A 140 47.64 4.82 -13.05
CA GLN A 140 47.08 3.71 -13.82
C GLN A 140 45.55 3.79 -13.79
N VAL A 141 44.91 3.53 -14.93
CA VAL A 141 43.46 3.47 -15.02
C VAL A 141 43.02 2.02 -14.88
N GLU A 142 42.31 1.70 -13.81
CA GLU A 142 41.61 0.42 -13.65
C GLU A 142 40.30 0.48 -14.42
N ARG A 143 40.21 -0.31 -15.50
CA ARG A 143 39.02 -0.38 -16.35
C ARG A 143 38.08 -1.44 -15.82
N THR A 144 36.84 -1.05 -15.58
CA THR A 144 35.78 -1.97 -15.16
C THR A 144 34.93 -2.40 -16.34
N GLU A 145 34.42 -3.64 -16.32
CA GLU A 145 33.45 -4.10 -17.31
C GLU A 145 32.10 -3.43 -17.03
N LYS A 146 31.61 -2.69 -18.04
CA LYS A 146 30.42 -1.83 -17.96
C LYS A 146 29.36 -2.28 -18.96
N THR A 147 28.09 -2.19 -18.56
CA THR A 147 26.94 -2.41 -19.44
C THR A 147 26.80 -1.28 -20.48
N TYR A 148 26.03 -1.51 -21.55
CA TYR A 148 25.77 -0.50 -22.59
C TYR A 148 25.22 0.82 -22.03
N ALA A 149 24.30 0.74 -21.06
CA ALA A 149 23.74 1.91 -20.37
C ALA A 149 24.79 2.62 -19.51
N GLN A 150 25.53 1.88 -18.67
CA GLN A 150 26.59 2.42 -17.80
C GLN A 150 27.70 3.14 -18.60
N LYS A 151 28.06 2.64 -19.79
CA LYS A 151 29.06 3.30 -20.66
C LYS A 151 28.60 4.68 -21.17
N ARG A 152 27.29 4.92 -21.29
CA ARG A 152 26.71 6.18 -21.77
C ARG A 152 26.10 7.03 -20.66
N GLU A 153 26.21 6.59 -19.42
CA GLU A 153 25.65 7.29 -18.29
C GLU A 153 26.46 8.56 -17.99
N ARG A 154 25.78 9.72 -18.07
CA ARG A 154 26.41 11.02 -17.86
C ARG A 154 26.85 11.24 -16.41
N TYR A 155 26.15 10.63 -15.47
CA TYR A 155 26.35 10.83 -14.03
C TYR A 155 27.26 9.78 -13.37
N ALA A 156 27.86 8.88 -14.14
CA ALA A 156 28.64 7.74 -13.63
C ALA A 156 29.85 8.12 -12.75
N MET A 157 30.35 9.35 -12.85
CA MET A 157 31.52 9.83 -12.09
C MET A 157 31.15 10.59 -10.80
N GLY A 158 29.91 10.49 -10.32
CA GLY A 158 29.48 11.16 -9.07
C GLY A 158 29.28 12.67 -9.19
N ALA A 159 29.53 13.27 -10.36
CA ALA A 159 29.30 14.69 -10.63
C ALA A 159 27.86 15.13 -10.34
N GLY A 160 26.87 14.22 -10.45
CA GLY A 160 25.48 14.50 -10.07
C GLY A 160 25.29 14.71 -8.57
N VAL A 161 26.03 13.97 -7.72
CA VAL A 161 25.95 14.09 -6.26
C VAL A 161 26.57 15.40 -5.80
N ASP A 162 27.72 15.76 -6.36
CA ASP A 162 28.40 17.02 -6.03
C ASP A 162 27.54 18.23 -6.41
N LEU A 163 26.92 18.21 -7.60
CA LEU A 163 26.01 19.27 -8.03
C LEU A 163 24.75 19.37 -7.15
N LEU A 164 24.18 18.25 -6.72
CA LEU A 164 23.03 18.24 -5.83
C LEU A 164 23.39 18.77 -4.44
N GLN A 165 24.55 18.40 -3.91
CA GLN A 165 25.07 18.91 -2.65
C GLN A 165 25.38 20.41 -2.72
N GLN A 166 25.97 20.87 -3.82
CA GLN A 166 26.20 22.31 -4.05
C GLN A 166 24.88 23.07 -4.12
N ALA A 167 23.88 22.55 -4.85
CA ALA A 167 22.56 23.16 -4.91
C ALA A 167 21.90 23.24 -3.53
N ALA A 168 21.96 22.17 -2.72
CA ALA A 168 21.44 22.19 -1.36
C ALA A 168 22.19 23.21 -0.47
N GLN A 169 23.52 23.29 -0.57
CA GLN A 169 24.31 24.27 0.17
C GLN A 169 24.00 25.71 -0.25
N GLU A 170 23.75 25.95 -1.53
CA GLU A 170 23.32 27.26 -2.04
C GLU A 170 21.90 27.61 -1.56
N GLU A 171 20.99 26.64 -1.51
CA GLU A 171 19.65 26.82 -0.93
C GLU A 171 19.71 27.14 0.57
N ASP A 172 20.55 26.43 1.33
CA ASP A 172 20.76 26.66 2.75
C ASP A 172 21.39 28.03 3.02
N LYS A 173 22.44 28.40 2.27
CA LYS A 173 23.08 29.73 2.34
C LYS A 173 22.09 30.83 1.98
N GLY A 174 21.32 30.66 0.91
CA GLY A 174 20.30 31.64 0.52
C GLY A 174 19.16 31.75 1.54
N ALA A 175 18.80 30.65 2.21
CA ALA A 175 17.83 30.67 3.30
C ALA A 175 18.38 31.32 4.58
N GLU A 176 19.66 31.12 4.90
CA GLU A 176 20.35 31.74 6.02
C GLU A 176 20.55 33.24 5.79
N GLU A 177 20.98 33.64 4.59
CA GLU A 177 21.06 35.04 4.16
C GLU A 177 19.69 35.72 4.14
N ALA A 178 18.62 35.03 3.74
CA ALA A 178 17.26 35.57 3.85
C ALA A 178 16.78 35.73 5.30
N ARG A 179 17.22 34.84 6.21
CA ARG A 179 16.94 34.94 7.65
C ARG A 179 17.78 36.04 8.33
N ALA A 180 19.03 36.23 7.91
CA ALA A 180 19.95 37.24 8.43
C ALA A 180 19.68 38.65 7.86
N GLY A 181 19.29 38.72 6.58
CA GLY A 181 18.94 39.96 5.86
C GLY A 181 17.59 40.56 6.24
N GLY A 182 16.78 39.87 7.07
CA GLY A 182 15.53 40.38 7.62
C GLY A 182 15.68 41.52 8.65
N ARG A 183 16.88 42.11 8.81
CA ARG A 183 17.15 43.20 9.77
C ARG A 183 17.67 44.50 9.15
N HIS A 184 17.75 44.64 7.82
CA HIS A 184 18.06 45.95 7.22
C HIS A 184 17.10 46.32 6.10
N GLU A 185 16.85 47.63 6.02
CA GLU A 185 15.65 48.30 5.55
C GLU A 185 15.28 48.13 4.06
N ALA A 186 14.00 48.44 3.86
CA ALA A 186 13.36 48.96 2.67
C ALA A 186 14.29 49.69 1.67
N ASN A 187 13.94 49.48 0.40
CA ASN A 187 14.30 50.24 -0.80
C ASN A 187 15.53 49.72 -1.58
N GLY A 188 15.27 48.85 -2.55
CA GLY A 188 16.26 48.37 -3.51
C GLY A 188 15.69 47.31 -4.44
N GLU A 189 15.75 47.59 -5.74
CA GLU A 189 15.30 46.81 -6.89
C GLU A 189 15.38 45.28 -6.72
N ALA A 190 14.26 44.60 -6.98
CA ALA A 190 14.13 43.15 -6.83
C ALA A 190 15.16 42.41 -7.70
N VAL A 191 16.26 41.96 -7.08
CA VAL A 191 17.20 41.00 -7.65
C VAL A 191 16.39 39.79 -8.09
N LYS A 192 16.42 39.51 -9.40
CA LYS A 192 15.77 38.35 -10.01
C LYS A 192 16.33 37.09 -9.37
N LYS A 193 15.61 36.54 -8.38
CA LYS A 193 15.90 35.23 -7.79
C LYS A 193 15.88 34.21 -8.92
N HIS A 194 16.97 33.48 -9.12
CA HIS A 194 16.97 32.32 -9.98
C HIS A 194 15.85 31.39 -9.50
N PRO A 195 14.88 31.03 -10.36
CA PRO A 195 13.77 30.20 -9.93
C PRO A 195 14.33 28.86 -9.47
N ARG A 196 13.92 28.40 -8.29
CA ARG A 196 14.25 27.06 -7.80
C ARG A 196 13.83 26.05 -8.86
N LEU A 197 14.64 25.02 -9.12
CA LEU A 197 14.25 23.94 -10.04
C LEU A 197 12.89 23.33 -9.66
N GLN A 198 12.56 23.29 -8.37
CA GLN A 198 11.26 22.87 -7.84
C GLN A 198 10.11 23.86 -8.18
N ASP A 199 10.40 25.16 -8.21
CA ASP A 199 9.41 26.19 -8.58
C ASP A 199 9.14 26.21 -10.09
N VAL A 200 10.07 25.75 -10.93
CA VAL A 200 9.84 25.59 -12.38
C VAL A 200 8.75 24.54 -12.65
N PHE A 201 8.66 23.50 -11.82
CA PHE A 201 7.58 22.51 -11.90
C PHE A 201 6.26 22.99 -11.29
N ALA A 202 6.30 23.87 -10.28
CA ALA A 202 5.10 24.45 -9.67
C ALA A 202 4.49 25.60 -10.49
N THR A 203 5.30 26.33 -11.26
CA THR A 203 4.87 27.53 -12.01
C THR A 203 4.42 27.25 -13.43
N GLN A 204 4.63 26.04 -13.96
CA GLN A 204 4.17 25.62 -15.29
C GLN A 204 2.89 24.76 -15.29
N THR A 205 1.98 24.98 -14.34
CA THR A 205 0.56 24.73 -14.60
C THR A 205 -0.19 26.06 -14.64
N ALA A 206 0.24 26.95 -15.55
CA ALA A 206 -0.69 27.91 -16.12
C ALA A 206 -1.75 27.09 -16.85
N VAL A 207 -2.89 26.93 -16.19
CA VAL A 207 -4.08 26.22 -16.65
C VAL A 207 -4.65 26.96 -17.86
N THR A 208 -4.06 26.72 -19.02
CA THR A 208 -4.62 27.07 -20.32
C THR A 208 -5.28 25.80 -20.87
N GLY A 209 -6.29 25.30 -20.17
CA GLY A 209 -6.98 24.07 -20.54
C GLY A 209 -7.78 23.45 -19.41
N GLY A 210 -8.85 24.13 -18.97
CA GLY A 210 -9.90 23.57 -18.13
C GLY A 210 -9.49 23.25 -16.68
N GLY A 211 -10.31 23.67 -15.72
CA GLY A 211 -10.08 23.34 -14.31
C GLY A 211 -9.92 21.83 -14.12
N ALA A 212 -8.89 21.42 -13.41
CA ALA A 212 -8.80 20.06 -12.91
C ALA A 212 -10.02 19.84 -11.99
N GLU A 213 -11.06 19.18 -12.51
CA GLU A 213 -12.05 18.54 -11.66
C GLU A 213 -11.29 17.73 -10.61
N ILE A 214 -11.67 17.90 -9.35
CA ILE A 214 -11.22 17.03 -8.27
C ILE A 214 -11.78 15.64 -8.60
N LYS A 215 -11.02 14.86 -9.37
CA LYS A 215 -11.36 13.47 -9.66
C LYS A 215 -11.28 12.71 -8.35
N GLU A 216 -12.28 11.86 -8.11
CA GLU A 216 -12.20 10.87 -7.04
C GLU A 216 -10.88 10.09 -7.17
N LEU A 217 -10.30 9.71 -6.02
CA LEU A 217 -9.06 8.95 -5.99
C LEU A 217 -9.19 7.72 -6.91
N PRO A 218 -8.24 7.45 -7.82
CA PRO A 218 -8.27 6.24 -8.62
C PRO A 218 -8.41 4.99 -7.75
N LYS A 219 -9.19 4.01 -8.22
CA LYS A 219 -9.54 2.81 -7.45
C LYS A 219 -8.29 2.08 -6.92
N HIS A 220 -7.30 1.83 -7.77
CA HIS A 220 -6.05 1.14 -7.43
C HIS A 220 -5.13 1.89 -6.46
N LEU A 221 -5.40 3.16 -6.13
CA LEU A 221 -4.62 3.94 -5.15
C LEU A 221 -5.25 3.93 -3.75
N HIS A 222 -6.40 3.28 -3.57
CA HIS A 222 -7.02 3.19 -2.24
C HIS A 222 -6.16 2.37 -1.27
N ASN A 223 -5.57 1.27 -1.76
CA ASN A 223 -4.58 0.47 -1.04
C ASN A 223 -3.36 0.24 -1.91
N LEU A 224 -2.17 0.52 -1.36
CA LEU A 224 -0.88 0.23 -2.00
C LEU A 224 -0.28 -1.10 -1.53
N ASP A 225 -0.92 -1.76 -0.57
CA ASP A 225 -0.51 -3.08 -0.10
C ASP A 225 -0.89 -4.13 -1.16
N ASP A 226 0.06 -4.99 -1.52
CA ASP A 226 -0.06 -5.95 -2.63
C ASP A 226 -1.08 -7.09 -2.37
N ASP A 227 -1.58 -7.23 -1.15
CA ASP A 227 -2.29 -8.43 -0.69
C ASP A 227 -3.82 -8.40 -0.81
N GLY A 228 -4.42 -7.27 -1.22
CA GLY A 228 -5.84 -7.03 -0.91
C GLY A 228 -6.85 -7.27 -2.04
N ALA A 229 -6.68 -6.63 -3.19
CA ALA A 229 -7.73 -6.53 -4.19
C ALA A 229 -7.18 -6.35 -5.61
N LEU A 230 -7.58 -7.25 -6.50
CA LEU A 230 -7.25 -7.15 -7.92
C LEU A 230 -8.02 -6.00 -8.57
N PHE A 231 -7.27 -5.02 -9.09
CA PHE A 231 -7.77 -4.04 -10.04
C PHE A 231 -7.54 -4.54 -11.47
N ASP A 232 -8.61 -4.62 -12.25
CA ASP A 232 -8.50 -4.88 -13.69
C ASP A 232 -8.37 -3.54 -14.43
N PRO A 233 -7.18 -3.19 -14.96
CA PRO A 233 -6.98 -1.92 -15.66
C PRO A 233 -7.74 -1.84 -16.98
N LYS A 234 -8.17 -2.98 -17.56
CA LYS A 234 -8.90 -3.00 -18.83
C LYS A 234 -10.35 -2.55 -18.64
N THR A 235 -11.00 -3.05 -17.60
CA THR A 235 -12.40 -2.70 -17.30
C THR A 235 -12.51 -1.54 -16.30
N GLY A 236 -11.40 -1.14 -15.68
CA GLY A 236 -11.39 -0.13 -14.62
C GLY A 236 -12.18 -0.56 -13.39
N SER A 237 -12.31 -1.88 -13.15
CA SER A 237 -13.12 -2.44 -12.07
C SER A 237 -12.26 -2.98 -10.93
N MET A 238 -12.70 -2.78 -9.69
CA MET A 238 -12.15 -3.45 -8.50
C MET A 238 -13.27 -4.26 -7.84
N ARG A 239 -13.17 -5.59 -7.91
CA ARG A 239 -14.22 -6.48 -7.38
C ARG A 239 -14.22 -6.52 -5.86
N GLY A 240 -13.04 -6.69 -5.26
CA GLY A 240 -12.87 -6.75 -3.81
C GLY A 240 -12.95 -5.39 -3.14
N ASN A 241 -13.23 -5.38 -1.84
CA ASN A 241 -13.07 -4.18 -1.02
C ASN A 241 -11.58 -4.01 -0.67
N PRO A 242 -10.91 -2.95 -1.14
CA PRO A 242 -9.56 -2.65 -0.66
C PRO A 242 -9.59 -2.28 0.83
N ASN A 243 -10.54 -1.46 1.26
CA ASN A 243 -10.58 -0.88 2.60
C ASN A 243 -11.33 -1.78 3.59
N ALA A 244 -11.00 -3.07 3.67
CA ALA A 244 -11.67 -3.99 4.58
C ALA A 244 -11.46 -3.64 6.07
N ALA A 245 -10.30 -3.06 6.41
CA ALA A 245 -9.98 -2.61 7.76
C ALA A 245 -10.73 -1.33 8.18
N ASP A 246 -10.93 -0.41 7.23
CA ASP A 246 -11.49 0.93 7.47
C ASP A 246 -12.83 1.12 6.75
N PRO A 247 -13.99 0.87 7.40
CA PRO A 247 -15.31 1.01 6.78
C PRO A 247 -15.71 2.48 6.53
N THR A 248 -14.95 3.44 7.08
CA THR A 248 -15.20 4.88 6.94
C THR A 248 -14.80 5.44 5.58
N ARG A 249 -13.99 4.69 4.81
CA ARG A 249 -13.56 5.11 3.48
C ARG A 249 -14.72 4.99 2.49
N THR A 250 -14.74 5.91 1.52
CA THR A 250 -15.83 6.06 0.54
C THR A 250 -15.96 4.87 -0.39
N PHE A 251 -14.83 4.29 -0.82
CA PHE A 251 -14.83 3.16 -1.73
C PHE A 251 -14.69 1.83 -0.97
N GLN A 252 -15.72 0.99 -1.08
CA GLN A 252 -15.78 -0.35 -0.47
C GLN A 252 -15.74 -1.50 -1.50
N GLY A 253 -15.27 -1.23 -2.72
CA GLY A 253 -15.30 -2.19 -3.84
C GLY A 253 -16.53 -2.03 -4.74
N ASP A 254 -16.38 -2.40 -6.01
CA ASP A 254 -17.48 -2.32 -6.98
C ASP A 254 -18.55 -3.39 -6.72
N LEU A 255 -18.19 -4.55 -6.15
CA LEU A 255 -19.19 -5.59 -5.81
C LEU A 255 -20.19 -5.08 -4.76
N GLN A 256 -19.74 -4.27 -3.82
CA GLN A 256 -20.63 -3.68 -2.83
C GLN A 256 -21.59 -2.70 -3.51
N ARG A 257 -21.09 -1.86 -4.42
CA ARG A 257 -21.93 -0.95 -5.24
C ARG A 257 -22.94 -1.72 -6.09
N TYR A 258 -22.57 -2.87 -6.65
CA TYR A 258 -23.49 -3.70 -7.44
C TYR A 258 -24.54 -4.40 -6.58
N ARG A 259 -24.24 -4.70 -5.31
CA ARG A 259 -25.18 -5.36 -4.37
C ARG A 259 -26.03 -4.37 -3.57
N THR A 260 -25.72 -3.08 -3.57
CA THR A 260 -26.51 -2.05 -2.89
C THR A 260 -27.77 -1.64 -3.68
N GLY A 261 -28.78 -1.14 -2.97
CA GLY A 261 -30.03 -0.65 -3.56
C GLY A 261 -31.05 -1.75 -3.87
N ASP A 262 -31.71 -1.65 -5.02
CA ASP A 262 -32.80 -2.53 -5.44
C ASP A 262 -32.35 -3.90 -5.95
N TYR A 263 -31.05 -4.22 -5.87
CA TYR A 263 -30.54 -5.53 -6.28
C TYR A 263 -31.21 -6.68 -5.51
N TYR A 264 -31.32 -6.55 -4.18
CA TYR A 264 -31.94 -7.59 -3.35
C TYR A 264 -33.45 -7.65 -3.52
N THR A 265 -34.12 -6.53 -3.79
CA THR A 265 -35.57 -6.55 -4.05
C THR A 265 -35.86 -7.29 -5.34
N TYR A 266 -35.08 -7.06 -6.40
CA TYR A 266 -35.17 -7.82 -7.64
C TYR A 266 -34.87 -9.32 -7.45
N LEU A 267 -33.83 -9.65 -6.68
CA LEU A 267 -33.46 -11.04 -6.40
C LEU A 267 -34.56 -11.77 -5.63
N ASP A 268 -35.16 -11.13 -4.63
CA ASP A 268 -36.32 -11.64 -3.90
C ASP A 268 -37.49 -11.91 -4.84
N MET A 269 -37.81 -10.98 -5.74
CA MET A 269 -38.89 -11.16 -6.72
C MET A 269 -38.63 -12.35 -7.64
N GLN A 270 -37.38 -12.51 -8.12
CA GLN A 270 -36.99 -13.65 -8.94
C GLN A 270 -37.13 -14.97 -8.18
N LEU A 271 -36.74 -15.02 -6.90
CA LEU A 271 -36.91 -16.20 -6.04
C LEU A 271 -38.38 -16.54 -5.84
N ARG A 272 -39.27 -15.55 -5.61
CA ARG A 272 -40.71 -15.78 -5.47
C ARG A 272 -41.32 -16.39 -6.72
N PHE A 273 -40.93 -15.89 -7.89
CA PHE A 273 -41.39 -16.45 -9.16
C PHE A 273 -40.91 -17.89 -9.36
N LEU A 274 -39.64 -18.18 -9.07
CA LEU A 274 -39.09 -19.54 -9.16
C LEU A 274 -39.74 -20.50 -8.16
N ASN A 275 -40.13 -20.01 -6.98
CA ASN A 275 -40.87 -20.77 -5.97
C ASN A 275 -42.35 -20.95 -6.32
N GLY A 276 -42.87 -20.26 -7.34
CA GLY A 276 -44.27 -20.32 -7.77
C GLY A 276 -45.23 -19.49 -6.92
N GLU A 277 -44.73 -18.58 -6.07
CA GLU A 277 -45.54 -17.68 -5.25
C GLU A 277 -46.18 -16.56 -6.08
N SER A 278 -45.47 -16.10 -7.12
CA SER A 278 -45.94 -15.10 -8.08
C SER A 278 -46.16 -15.72 -9.46
N LYS A 279 -47.10 -15.15 -10.22
CA LYS A 279 -47.42 -15.61 -11.58
C LYS A 279 -46.39 -15.11 -12.62
N SER A 280 -45.70 -14.02 -12.30
CA SER A 280 -44.68 -13.39 -13.13
C SER A 280 -43.51 -12.93 -12.24
N ILE A 281 -42.34 -12.71 -12.88
CA ILE A 281 -41.14 -12.21 -12.20
C ILE A 281 -41.42 -10.85 -11.55
N VAL A 282 -42.21 -10.00 -12.23
CA VAL A 282 -42.70 -8.74 -11.68
C VAL A 282 -44.20 -8.89 -11.48
N ASP A 283 -44.64 -8.95 -10.23
CA ASP A 283 -46.06 -9.01 -9.84
C ASP A 283 -46.35 -7.81 -8.93
N PHE A 284 -46.83 -6.73 -9.56
CA PHE A 284 -47.03 -5.44 -8.90
C PHE A 284 -48.06 -5.52 -7.75
N GLU A 285 -49.06 -6.40 -7.85
CA GLU A 285 -50.10 -6.54 -6.83
C GLU A 285 -49.53 -7.18 -5.57
N LEU A 286 -48.79 -8.28 -5.74
CA LEU A 286 -48.15 -8.98 -4.63
C LEU A 286 -47.05 -8.12 -3.98
N ASP A 287 -46.27 -7.39 -4.79
CA ASP A 287 -45.25 -6.49 -4.29
C ASP A 287 -45.85 -5.30 -3.52
N GLU A 288 -46.95 -4.72 -3.99
CA GLU A 288 -47.62 -3.65 -3.25
C GLU A 288 -48.16 -4.16 -1.90
N GLN A 289 -48.74 -5.35 -1.88
CA GLN A 289 -49.19 -6.00 -0.63
C GLN A 289 -48.03 -6.23 0.34
N LEU A 290 -46.91 -6.76 -0.15
CA LEU A 290 -45.74 -7.05 0.67
C LEU A 290 -45.03 -5.78 1.16
N GLN A 291 -45.00 -4.72 0.35
CA GLN A 291 -44.53 -3.40 0.77
C GLN A 291 -45.44 -2.77 1.82
N ARG A 292 -46.76 -2.93 1.72
CA ARG A 292 -47.72 -2.49 2.75
C ARG A 292 -47.49 -3.25 4.06
N GLN A 293 -47.30 -4.57 4.01
CA GLN A 293 -46.97 -5.38 5.18
C GLN A 293 -45.63 -4.97 5.82
N LYS A 294 -44.58 -4.74 5.02
CA LYS A 294 -43.27 -4.26 5.50
C LYS A 294 -43.40 -2.89 6.19
N ARG A 295 -44.15 -1.95 5.60
CA ARG A 295 -44.41 -0.63 6.19
C ARG A 295 -45.18 -0.72 7.51
N GLN A 296 -46.22 -1.54 7.58
CA GLN A 296 -46.96 -1.78 8.83
C GLN A 296 -46.08 -2.44 9.90
N GLY A 297 -45.21 -3.37 9.51
CA GLY A 297 -44.24 -3.99 10.42
C GLY A 297 -43.18 -3.01 10.93
N GLN A 298 -42.69 -2.10 10.08
CA GLN A 298 -41.76 -1.03 10.48
C GLN A 298 -42.43 -0.05 11.44
N GLN A 299 -43.65 0.40 11.15
CA GLN A 299 -44.42 1.26 12.04
C GLN A 299 -44.62 0.62 13.42
N ARG A 300 -45.00 -0.66 13.47
CA ARG A 300 -45.12 -1.41 14.73
C ARG A 300 -43.80 -1.53 15.49
N LYS A 301 -42.67 -1.69 14.80
CA LYS A 301 -41.33 -1.72 15.42
C LYS A 301 -40.93 -0.34 15.94
N GLU A 302 -41.20 0.73 15.21
CA GLU A 302 -40.91 2.11 15.64
C GLU A 302 -41.79 2.52 16.83
N GLU A 303 -43.06 2.10 16.85
CA GLU A 303 -43.96 2.29 17.98
C GLU A 303 -43.54 1.47 19.20
N GLY A 304 -43.10 0.22 19.01
CA GLY A 304 -42.51 -0.62 20.06
C GLY A 304 -41.25 0.01 20.64
N ASN A 305 -40.30 0.44 19.80
CA ASN A 305 -39.03 1.02 20.23
C ASN A 305 -39.18 2.41 20.88
N ARG A 306 -40.26 3.15 20.58
CA ARG A 306 -40.64 4.38 21.29
C ARG A 306 -41.20 4.10 22.69
N ASN A 307 -41.90 2.99 22.86
CA ASN A 307 -42.45 2.58 24.15
C ASN A 307 -41.45 1.81 25.03
N ASP A 308 -40.36 1.29 24.46
CA ASP A 308 -39.34 0.47 25.15
C ASP A 308 -38.12 1.24 25.70
N ASN A 309 -38.14 2.57 25.73
CA ASN A 309 -37.10 3.36 26.43
C ASN A 309 -37.17 3.26 27.97
N GLY A 310 -37.86 2.26 28.52
CA GLY A 310 -38.05 2.03 29.96
C GLY A 310 -37.94 0.58 30.45
N ALA A 311 -37.77 -0.41 29.58
CA ALA A 311 -37.60 -1.80 30.00
C ALA A 311 -36.75 -2.58 29.00
N SER A 312 -35.55 -3.00 29.42
CA SER A 312 -34.73 -3.95 28.66
C SER A 312 -35.37 -5.35 28.75
N THR A 313 -36.40 -5.60 27.96
CA THR A 313 -36.85 -6.96 27.64
C THR A 313 -36.09 -7.40 26.39
N GLU A 314 -35.17 -8.36 26.56
CA GLU A 314 -34.41 -8.96 25.45
C GLU A 314 -35.42 -9.46 24.38
N GLU A 315 -35.39 -8.88 23.18
CA GLU A 315 -36.27 -9.33 22.09
C GLU A 315 -35.98 -10.81 21.79
N GLU A 316 -36.95 -11.70 22.02
CA GLU A 316 -36.83 -13.11 21.66
C GLU A 316 -36.41 -13.24 20.20
N THR A 317 -35.24 -13.81 19.96
CA THR A 317 -34.70 -13.97 18.62
C THR A 317 -35.62 -14.87 17.78
N ALA A 318 -35.64 -14.70 16.46
CA ALA A 318 -36.48 -15.54 15.58
C ALA A 318 -36.20 -17.05 15.75
N ARG A 319 -34.98 -17.39 16.20
CA ARG A 319 -34.59 -18.75 16.60
C ARG A 319 -35.31 -19.21 17.86
N GLU A 320 -35.40 -18.38 18.88
CA GLU A 320 -36.10 -18.72 20.13
C GLU A 320 -37.60 -18.88 19.90
N ARG A 321 -38.23 -18.06 19.05
CA ARG A 321 -39.64 -18.25 18.66
C ARG A 321 -39.88 -19.54 17.88
N LEU A 322 -38.95 -19.92 17.00
CA LEU A 322 -39.01 -21.18 16.27
C LEU A 322 -38.79 -22.39 17.19
N VAL A 323 -37.85 -22.30 18.13
CA VAL A 323 -37.62 -23.34 19.14
C VAL A 323 -38.85 -23.50 20.03
N ARG A 324 -39.48 -22.39 20.42
CA ARG A 324 -40.71 -22.39 21.20
C ARG A 324 -41.90 -22.96 20.44
N SER A 325 -42.03 -22.69 19.15
CA SER A 325 -43.11 -23.26 18.33
C SER A 325 -42.93 -24.76 18.07
N LEU A 326 -41.68 -25.23 17.95
CA LEU A 326 -41.38 -26.64 17.71
C LEU A 326 -41.43 -27.49 18.98
N TYR A 327 -41.10 -26.93 20.14
CA TYR A 327 -40.94 -27.70 21.39
C TYR A 327 -41.84 -27.24 22.55
N GLY A 328 -42.63 -26.17 22.38
CA GLY A 328 -43.55 -25.63 23.39
C GLY A 328 -42.86 -25.01 24.62
N ASP A 329 -43.62 -24.25 25.41
CA ASP A 329 -43.14 -23.64 26.66
C ASP A 329 -42.93 -24.73 27.74
N SER A 330 -41.82 -25.45 27.68
CA SER A 330 -41.33 -26.29 28.77
C SER A 330 -40.74 -25.44 29.91
N ALA A 331 -41.52 -24.47 30.37
CA ALA A 331 -41.17 -23.46 31.35
C ALA A 331 -41.27 -23.95 32.81
N LEU A 332 -40.96 -25.22 33.09
CA LEU A 332 -40.76 -25.69 34.47
C LEU A 332 -39.53 -26.59 34.67
N ALA A 333 -38.71 -26.81 33.62
CA ALA A 333 -37.42 -27.51 33.76
C ALA A 333 -36.23 -26.76 33.13
N SER A 334 -36.46 -25.64 32.42
CA SER A 334 -35.46 -25.03 31.52
C SER A 334 -34.46 -24.09 32.22
N ALA A 335 -34.84 -23.37 33.28
CA ALA A 335 -33.90 -22.45 33.93
C ALA A 335 -32.74 -23.20 34.61
N GLU A 336 -33.03 -24.24 35.39
CA GLU A 336 -31.98 -25.05 36.03
C GLU A 336 -31.22 -25.94 35.05
N SER A 337 -31.89 -26.50 34.03
CA SER A 337 -31.22 -27.34 33.03
C SER A 337 -30.37 -26.52 32.05
N SER A 338 -30.79 -25.31 31.67
CA SER A 338 -29.97 -24.39 30.87
C SER A 338 -28.78 -23.84 31.67
N LEU A 339 -28.93 -23.59 32.97
CA LEU A 339 -27.80 -23.24 33.85
C LEU A 339 -26.83 -24.41 34.05
N ARG A 340 -27.35 -25.65 34.18
CA ARG A 340 -26.52 -26.86 34.20
C ARG A 340 -25.79 -27.08 32.87
N MET A 341 -26.46 -26.83 31.74
CA MET A 341 -25.87 -26.97 30.42
C MET A 341 -24.84 -25.86 30.14
N LYS A 342 -25.12 -24.61 30.53
CA LYS A 342 -24.15 -23.49 30.47
C LYS A 342 -22.94 -23.75 31.38
N LYS A 343 -23.13 -24.26 32.60
CA LYS A 343 -22.02 -24.69 33.48
C LYS A 343 -21.25 -25.88 32.92
N ALA A 344 -21.92 -26.85 32.30
CA ALA A 344 -21.28 -28.00 31.66
C ALA A 344 -20.44 -27.56 30.46
N ILE A 345 -21.00 -26.73 29.58
CA ILE A 345 -20.29 -26.17 28.42
C ILE A 345 -19.12 -25.29 28.86
N ALA A 346 -19.29 -24.46 29.90
CA ALA A 346 -18.20 -23.68 30.47
C ALA A 346 -17.10 -24.57 31.09
N SER A 347 -17.47 -25.70 31.72
CA SER A 347 -16.50 -26.66 32.27
C SER A 347 -15.76 -27.45 31.19
N VAL A 348 -16.43 -27.75 30.06
CA VAL A 348 -15.81 -28.42 28.90
C VAL A 348 -14.92 -27.43 28.14
N ALA A 349 -15.32 -26.17 28.01
CA ALA A 349 -14.49 -25.11 27.45
C ALA A 349 -13.27 -24.80 28.33
N ALA A 350 -13.44 -24.82 29.66
CA ALA A 350 -12.33 -24.68 30.61
C ALA A 350 -11.38 -25.89 30.60
N ALA A 351 -11.92 -27.12 30.47
CA ALA A 351 -11.10 -28.33 30.32
C ALA A 351 -10.38 -28.40 28.96
N ALA A 352 -11.01 -27.91 27.88
CA ALA A 352 -10.38 -27.77 26.57
C ALA A 352 -9.29 -26.68 26.56
N ALA A 353 -9.47 -25.60 27.33
CA ALA A 353 -8.46 -24.57 27.52
C ALA A 353 -7.29 -25.03 28.40
N ALA A 354 -7.52 -25.95 29.34
CA ALA A 354 -6.46 -26.55 30.19
C ALA A 354 -5.64 -27.64 29.49
N ALA A 355 -6.10 -28.16 28.34
CA ALA A 355 -5.44 -29.24 27.59
C ALA A 355 -4.58 -28.75 26.41
N ALA A 356 -4.45 -27.43 26.20
CA ALA A 356 -3.60 -26.86 25.16
C ALA A 356 -2.21 -26.45 25.72
N PRO A 357 -1.10 -26.87 25.10
CA PRO A 357 0.24 -26.52 25.57
C PRO A 357 0.54 -25.04 25.29
N SER A 358 1.11 -24.37 26.30
CA SER A 358 1.56 -22.99 26.25
C SER A 358 2.71 -22.77 25.25
N PRO A 359 2.78 -21.59 24.61
CA PRO A 359 4.07 -20.96 24.40
C PRO A 359 4.21 -19.68 25.24
N ALA A 360 5.33 -19.67 25.96
CA ALA A 360 6.01 -18.60 26.67
C ALA A 360 5.45 -17.17 26.57
N SER A 361 5.13 -16.65 27.76
CA SER A 361 5.03 -15.25 28.13
C SER A 361 6.29 -14.45 27.82
N SER A 362 6.14 -13.28 27.20
CA SER A 362 6.96 -12.11 27.51
C SER A 362 6.04 -10.97 27.94
N SER A 363 6.28 -10.53 29.18
CA SER A 363 5.55 -9.51 29.91
C SER A 363 5.92 -8.10 29.45
N SER A 364 4.93 -7.23 29.26
CA SER A 364 5.11 -5.79 29.48
C SER A 364 3.81 -5.11 29.89
N THR A 365 3.85 -4.54 31.09
CA THR A 365 2.92 -3.62 31.75
C THR A 365 2.46 -2.42 30.89
N PRO A 366 1.28 -1.85 31.17
CA PRO A 366 0.76 -0.67 30.47
C PRO A 366 1.42 0.61 30.99
N MET A 367 2.12 1.34 30.11
CA MET A 367 2.55 2.71 30.35
C MET A 367 1.49 3.68 29.81
N ALA A 368 0.80 4.35 30.72
CA ALA A 368 0.09 5.58 30.43
C ALA A 368 1.11 6.69 30.18
N VAL A 369 0.94 7.45 29.09
CA VAL A 369 1.73 8.67 28.82
C VAL A 369 0.76 9.82 28.54
N PRO A 370 0.92 10.97 29.22
CA PRO A 370 -0.05 12.05 29.24
C PRO A 370 0.11 12.95 28.01
N PHE A 371 -1.01 13.39 27.44
CA PHE A 371 -1.04 14.48 26.45
C PHE A 371 -0.77 15.82 27.17
N PRO A 372 0.28 16.58 26.83
CA PRO A 372 0.33 17.98 27.21
C PRO A 372 -0.52 18.81 26.24
N ARG A 373 -1.71 19.20 26.71
CA ARG A 373 -2.49 20.32 26.16
C ARG A 373 -1.66 21.60 26.30
N THR A 374 -1.15 22.12 25.20
CA THR A 374 -0.79 23.55 25.08
C THR A 374 -1.55 24.14 23.91
N LEU A 375 -2.61 24.88 24.22
CA LEU A 375 -3.41 25.65 23.27
C LEU A 375 -2.53 26.77 22.68
N SER A 376 -1.96 26.53 21.50
CA SER A 376 -1.38 27.61 20.71
C SER A 376 -2.51 28.50 20.22
N ALA A 377 -2.42 29.80 20.52
CA ALA A 377 -3.34 30.80 19.97
C ALA A 377 -3.39 30.65 18.45
N THR A 378 -4.60 30.68 17.91
CA THR A 378 -4.79 30.60 16.45
C THR A 378 -4.21 31.85 15.80
N ARG A 379 -3.90 31.76 14.49
CA ARG A 379 -3.18 32.75 13.67
C ARG A 379 -3.61 34.23 13.86
N ASN A 380 -4.83 34.48 14.34
CA ASN A 380 -5.40 35.81 14.52
C ASN A 380 -5.43 36.30 15.99
N GLY A 381 -4.70 35.64 16.89
CA GLY A 381 -4.60 36.04 18.32
C GLY A 381 -5.83 35.70 19.16
N HIS A 382 -6.63 34.72 18.73
CA HIS A 382 -7.81 34.21 19.44
C HIS A 382 -7.55 32.80 20.00
N ALA A 383 -8.08 32.54 21.20
CA ALA A 383 -7.91 31.25 21.90
C ALA A 383 -8.65 30.09 21.22
N CYS A 384 -9.74 30.38 20.50
CA CYS A 384 -10.52 29.40 19.74
C CYS A 384 -10.36 29.61 18.24
N VAL A 385 -10.63 28.58 17.43
CA VAL A 385 -10.57 28.64 15.95
C VAL A 385 -11.78 29.37 15.38
N TYR A 386 -11.61 30.07 14.25
CA TYR A 386 -12.70 30.72 13.53
C TYR A 386 -13.77 29.72 13.09
N GLY A 387 -15.04 30.02 13.37
CA GLY A 387 -16.16 29.10 13.14
C GLY A 387 -16.59 28.31 14.39
N SER A 388 -15.89 28.49 15.51
CA SER A 388 -16.28 27.91 16.80
C SER A 388 -17.56 28.52 17.40
N TYR A 389 -18.04 29.64 16.85
CA TYR A 389 -19.31 30.27 17.23
C TYR A 389 -20.08 30.70 15.99
N PHE A 390 -21.39 30.48 16.00
CA PHE A 390 -22.29 30.92 14.94
C PHE A 390 -23.37 31.81 15.54
N ASP A 391 -23.48 33.03 15.02
CA ASP A 391 -24.52 33.95 15.45
C ASP A 391 -25.76 33.78 14.59
N ARG A 392 -26.85 33.34 15.21
CA ARG A 392 -28.08 32.91 14.52
C ARG A 392 -28.84 34.10 13.94
N ASP A 393 -28.74 35.27 14.56
CA ASP A 393 -29.47 36.47 14.13
C ASP A 393 -28.77 37.17 12.95
N GLY A 394 -27.44 37.06 12.88
CA GLY A 394 -26.62 37.66 11.82
C GLY A 394 -26.19 36.71 10.70
N PHE A 395 -26.48 35.41 10.80
CA PHE A 395 -25.99 34.32 9.92
C PHE A 395 -24.48 34.41 9.63
N ARG A 396 -23.67 34.73 10.64
CA ARG A 396 -22.21 34.87 10.49
C ARG A 396 -21.48 33.99 11.47
N TRP A 397 -20.35 33.47 11.02
CA TRP A 397 -19.42 32.69 11.82
C TRP A 397 -18.42 33.62 12.53
N GLY A 398 -18.05 33.23 13.75
CA GLY A 398 -17.16 33.98 14.61
C GLY A 398 -16.37 33.08 15.54
N TYR A 399 -15.69 33.72 16.50
CA TYR A 399 -14.85 33.06 17.49
C TYR A 399 -15.59 32.91 18.82
N LYS A 400 -15.60 31.72 19.41
CA LYS A 400 -16.27 31.47 20.69
C LYS A 400 -15.70 32.26 21.87
N CYS A 401 -14.39 32.55 21.85
CA CYS A 401 -13.71 33.25 22.94
C CYS A 401 -14.14 34.72 23.12
N CYS A 402 -14.50 35.44 22.05
CA CYS A 402 -14.86 36.87 22.13
C CYS A 402 -16.15 37.22 21.38
N LYS A 403 -16.82 36.24 20.75
CA LYS A 403 -18.01 36.36 19.89
C LYS A 403 -17.91 37.39 18.75
N ARG A 404 -16.68 37.78 18.38
CA ARG A 404 -16.43 38.65 17.22
C ARG A 404 -16.67 37.87 15.92
N LEU A 405 -17.34 38.51 14.98
CA LEU A 405 -17.77 37.94 13.71
C LEU A 405 -16.77 38.31 12.60
N GLY A 406 -16.51 37.39 11.69
CA GLY A 406 -15.56 37.59 10.57
C GLY A 406 -14.16 37.03 10.84
N LYS A 407 -13.53 36.53 9.78
CA LYS A 407 -12.29 35.73 9.84
C LYS A 407 -11.09 36.55 10.34
N ASP A 408 -11.01 37.83 9.96
CA ASP A 408 -9.88 38.70 10.27
C ASP A 408 -10.13 39.64 11.46
N ALA A 409 -11.06 39.27 12.36
CA ALA A 409 -11.36 40.07 13.54
C ALA A 409 -10.13 40.23 14.46
N ALA A 410 -9.87 41.46 14.92
CA ALA A 410 -8.75 41.78 15.81
C ALA A 410 -8.72 40.89 17.07
N ALA A 411 -7.52 40.60 17.57
CA ALA A 411 -7.26 39.72 18.71
C ALA A 411 -8.08 40.08 19.97
N CYS A 412 -8.34 39.07 20.81
CA CYS A 412 -9.11 39.25 22.04
C CYS A 412 -8.34 40.15 23.02
N GLN A 413 -8.99 41.20 23.53
CA GLN A 413 -8.40 42.07 24.56
C GLN A 413 -8.61 41.55 25.99
N SER A 414 -9.26 40.39 26.16
CA SER A 414 -9.53 39.85 27.50
C SER A 414 -8.28 39.19 28.07
N THR A 415 -8.01 39.50 29.34
CA THR A 415 -6.91 38.90 30.10
C THR A 415 -7.17 37.39 30.29
N PRO A 416 -6.12 36.55 30.39
CA PRO A 416 -6.22 35.09 30.37
C PRO A 416 -7.11 34.46 31.45
N ARG A 417 -7.57 35.24 32.44
CA ARG A 417 -8.43 34.78 33.53
C ARG A 417 -9.89 34.56 33.12
N GLU A 418 -10.38 35.26 32.10
CA GLU A 418 -11.75 35.11 31.59
C GLU A 418 -11.87 34.00 30.52
N ILE A 419 -10.76 33.65 29.88
CA ILE A 419 -10.70 32.58 28.87
C ILE A 419 -10.85 31.19 29.53
N ALA A 420 -10.35 31.05 30.77
CA ALA A 420 -10.43 29.82 31.53
C ALA A 420 -11.83 29.51 32.08
N THR A 421 -12.64 30.52 32.39
CA THR A 421 -14.00 30.32 32.91
C THR A 421 -14.98 29.91 31.81
N ALA A 422 -14.81 30.42 30.58
CA ALA A 422 -15.61 30.02 29.42
C ALA A 422 -15.37 28.56 29.00
N ALA A 423 -14.14 28.05 29.13
CA ALA A 423 -13.81 26.65 28.84
C ALA A 423 -14.39 25.67 29.88
N LYS A 424 -14.48 26.09 31.14
CA LYS A 424 -15.06 25.26 32.23
C LYS A 424 -16.58 25.09 32.11
N ALA A 425 -17.27 26.06 31.49
CA ALA A 425 -18.70 25.95 31.21
C ALA A 425 -19.02 24.93 30.10
N GLU A 426 -18.07 24.64 29.20
CA GLU A 426 -18.23 23.66 28.11
C GLU A 426 -18.16 22.20 28.58
N GLU A 427 -17.34 21.91 29.61
CA GLU A 427 -17.29 20.57 30.20
C GLU A 427 -18.58 20.23 30.97
N GLN A 428 -19.31 21.22 31.49
CA GLN A 428 -20.57 21.00 32.21
C GLN A 428 -21.80 20.86 31.29
N SER A 429 -21.80 21.45 30.09
CA SER A 429 -22.93 21.32 29.15
C SER A 429 -22.91 20.04 28.30
N LEU A 430 -21.78 19.36 28.19
CA LEU A 430 -21.63 18.10 27.44
C LEU A 430 -21.83 16.84 28.32
N GLY A 431 -21.98 17.00 29.64
CA GLY A 431 -22.25 15.91 30.59
C GLY A 431 -23.71 15.77 31.04
N GLY A 432 -24.63 16.58 30.49
CA GLY A 432 -26.04 16.64 30.90
C GLY A 432 -26.99 16.43 29.72
N ALA A 433 -26.86 15.32 29.00
CA ALA A 433 -27.85 14.82 28.07
C ALA A 433 -27.73 13.29 27.98
N SER A 434 -28.16 12.63 29.06
CA SER A 434 -28.81 11.32 29.02
C SER A 434 -30.18 11.51 29.66
#